data_AF-T1BVK0-F1
#
_entry.id   AF-T1BVK0-F1
#
_cell.length_a   1.000
_cell.length_b   1.000
_cell.length_c   1.000
_cell.angle_alpha   90.00
_cell.angle_beta   90.00
_cell.angle_gamma   90.00
#
_symmetry.space_group_name_H-M   'P 1'
#
loop_
_entity.id
_entity.type
_entity.pdbx_description
1 polymer ?
#
loop_
_entity_poly.entity_id
_entity_poly.type
_entity_poly.pdbx_seq_one_letter_code
_entity_poly.pdbx_strand_id
1 'polypeptide(L)' 'MCLAIPACVTEKLDESRVRVSLGGIEQEVSTILLDSVDIGDYLIVHVGFALG' A
#
# COMPACT_ATOMS: atom_id res chain seq x y z
N MET A 1 -15.49 1.03 12.78
CA MET A 1 -15.78 0.35 11.50
C MET A 1 -15.29 1.26 10.39
N CYS A 2 -14.06 1.06 9.90
CA CYS A 2 -13.51 1.90 8.83
C CYS A 2 -13.82 1.25 7.48
N LEU A 3 -14.28 2.03 6.50
CA LEU A 3 -14.35 1.57 5.12
C LEU A 3 -12.92 1.36 4.62
N ALA A 4 -12.59 0.16 4.15
CA ALA A 4 -11.32 -0.10 3.49
C ALA A 4 -11.32 0.58 2.11
N ILE A 5 -10.45 1.57 1.92
CA ILE A 5 -10.29 2.26 0.63
C ILE A 5 -9.04 1.67 -0.04
N PRO A 6 -9.11 1.21 -1.30
CA PRO A 6 -7.96 0.71 -2.04
C PRO A 6 -6.90 1.80 -2.26
N ALA A 7 -5.64 1.48 -2.00
CA ALA A 7 -4.50 2.35 -2.26
C ALA A 7 -3.67 1.79 -3.43
N CYS A 8 -3.43 2.60 -4.46
CA CYS A 8 -2.64 2.18 -5.63
C CYS A 8 -1.14 2.37 -5.35
N VAL A 9 -0.32 1.35 -5.60
CA VAL A 9 1.14 1.43 -5.48
C VAL A 9 1.70 2.29 -6.60
N THR A 10 2.32 3.41 -6.24
CA THR A 10 2.89 4.37 -7.19
C THR A 10 4.41 4.26 -7.29
N GLU A 11 5.08 3.76 -6.24
CA GLU A 11 6.55 3.70 -6.17
C GLU A 11 7.01 2.59 -5.23
N LYS A 12 8.12 1.91 -5.56
CA LYS A 12 8.83 1.00 -4.64
C LYS A 12 9.97 1.76 -3.97
N LEU A 13 10.00 1.77 -2.63
CA LEU A 13 10.98 2.53 -1.85
C LEU A 13 12.13 1.64 -1.40
N ASP A 14 11.82 0.52 -0.73
CA ASP A 14 12.78 -0.48 -0.24
C ASP A 14 12.20 -1.90 -0.43
N GLU A 15 12.92 -2.93 0.02
CA GLU A 15 12.49 -4.34 -0.07
C GLU A 15 11.09 -4.64 0.52
N SER A 16 10.65 -3.88 1.53
CA SER A 16 9.37 -4.09 2.22
C SER A 16 8.56 -2.82 2.44
N ARG A 17 8.82 -1.78 1.62
CA ARG A 17 8.12 -0.49 1.69
C ARG A 17 7.80 0.03 0.30
N VAL A 18 6.59 0.54 0.15
CA VAL A 18 6.09 1.16 -1.07
C VAL A 18 5.39 2.48 -0.76
N ARG A 19 5.36 3.39 -1.73
CA ARG A 19 4.46 4.55 -1.70
C ARG A 19 3.16 4.17 -2.41
N VAL A 20 2.04 4.51 -1.78
CA VAL A 20 0.71 4.32 -2.33
C VAL A 20 -0.05 5.63 -2.42
N SER A 21 -0.96 5.72 -3.39
CA SER A 21 -1.91 6.82 -3.53
C SER A 21 -3.33 6.37 -3.14
N LEU A 22 -3.93 7.11 -2.20
CA LEU A 22 -5.29 6.92 -1.72
C LEU A 22 -6.05 8.24 -1.87
N GLY A 23 -6.93 8.35 -2.87
CA GLY A 23 -7.73 9.56 -3.07
C GLY A 23 -6.91 10.83 -3.26
N GLY A 24 -5.73 10.73 -3.88
CA GLY A 24 -4.82 11.85 -4.10
C GLY A 24 -3.83 12.14 -2.95
N ILE A 25 -3.92 11.41 -1.84
CA ILE A 25 -2.94 11.46 -0.75
C ILE A 25 -1.91 10.37 -0.96
N GLU A 26 -0.63 10.71 -0.83
CA GLU A 26 0.46 9.73 -0.86
C GLU A 26 0.86 9.31 0.54
N GLN A 27 1.03 8.01 0.77
CA GLN A 27 1.51 7.44 2.03
C GLN A 27 2.52 6.34 1.79
N GLU A 28 3.47 6.18 2.72
CA GLU A 28 4.39 5.05 2.74
C GLU A 28 3.78 3.91 3.56
N VAL A 29 3.81 2.69 3.00
CA VAL A 29 3.17 1.51 3.58
C VAL A 29 4.16 0.36 3.62
N SER A 30 4.14 -0.39 4.73
CA SER A 30 4.93 -1.62 4.83
C SER A 30 4.23 -2.79 4.12
N THR A 31 5.01 -3.49 3.29
CA THR A 31 4.59 -4.69 2.55
C THR A 31 5.23 -5.96 3.10
N ILE A 32 5.79 -5.92 4.32
CA ILE A 32 6.50 -7.07 4.93
C ILE A 32 5.61 -8.32 5.13
N LEU A 33 4.30 -8.14 5.08
CA LEU A 33 3.30 -9.20 5.22
C LEU A 33 2.81 -9.76 3.87
N LEU A 34 3.34 -9.27 2.76
CA LEU A 34 2.97 -9.66 1.40
C LEU A 34 4.16 -10.34 0.70
N ASP A 35 3.87 -11.35 -0.12
CA ASP A 35 4.91 -12.09 -0.85
C ASP A 35 5.56 -11.25 -1.97
N SER A 36 4.74 -10.47 -2.69
CA SER A 36 5.18 -9.61 -3.78
C SER A 36 4.21 -8.44 -3.97
N VAL A 37 4.75 -7.26 -4.27
CA VAL A 37 3.99 -6.05 -4.59
C VAL A 37 4.67 -5.36 -5.76
N ASP A 38 3.88 -4.97 -6.76
CA ASP A 38 4.31 -4.27 -7.95
C ASP A 38 3.63 -2.90 -8.10
N ILE A 39 4.25 -2.05 -8.92
CA ILE A 39 3.67 -0.72 -9.23
C ILE A 39 2.40 -0.93 -10.03
N GLY A 40 1.32 -0.26 -9.61
CA GLY A 40 -0.02 -0.43 -10.18
C GLY A 40 -0.91 -1.40 -9.40
N ASP A 41 -0.37 -2.15 -8.44
CA ASP A 41 -1.17 -2.98 -7.55
C ASP A 41 -2.04 -2.12 -6.63
N TYR A 42 -3.19 -2.64 -6.26
CA TYR A 42 -4.08 -2.00 -5.30
C TYR A 42 -4.11 -2.80 -4.01
N LEU A 43 -3.77 -2.15 -2.91
CA LEU A 43 -3.65 -2.78 -1.58
C LEU A 43 -4.72 -2.23 -0.64
N ILE A 44 -5.24 -3.07 0.26
CA ILE A 44 -6.01 -2.58 1.39
C ILE A 44 -5.06 -2.19 2.52
N VAL A 45 -5.07 -0.92 2.90
CA VAL A 45 -4.19 -0.43 3.97
C VAL A 45 -4.93 -0.42 5.31
N HIS A 46 -4.37 -1.09 6.32
CA HIS A 46 -4.86 -1.07 7.69
C HIS A 46 -3.76 -0.63 8.65
N VAL A 47 -3.92 0.53 9.29
CA VAL A 47 -2.98 1.08 10.29
C VAL A 47 -1.53 1.14 9.77
N GLY A 48 -1.35 1.46 8.48
CA GLY A 48 -0.02 1.56 7.84
C GLY A 48 0.56 0.24 7.31
N PHE A 49 -0.18 -0.87 7.37
CA PHE A 49 0.19 -2.15 6.78
C PHE A 49 -0.69 -2.49 5.58
N ALA A 50 -0.09 -3.05 4.54
CA ALA A 50 -0.83 -3.57 3.40
C ALA A 50 -1.39 -4.97 3.70
N LEU A 51 -2.64 -5.17 3.31
CA LEU A 51 -3.38 -6.43 3.37
C LEU A 51 -3.94 -6.67 1.98
N GLY A 52 -3.64 -7.85 1.41
CA GLY A 52 -4.23 -8.43 0.19
C GLY A 52 -4.68 -7.45 -0.88
#